data_AF-A0A3C0GBB0-F1
#
_entry.id   AF-A0A3C0GBB0-F1
#
_cell.length_a   1.000
_cell.length_b   1.000
_cell.length_c   1.000
_cell.angle_alpha   90.00
_cell.angle_beta   90.00
_cell.angle_gamma   90.00
#
_symmetry.space_group_name_H-M   'P 1'
#
loop_
_entity.id
_entity.type
_entity.pdbx_description
1 polymer ?
#
loop_
_entity_poly.entity_id
_entity_poly.type
_entity_poly.pdbx_seq_one_letter_code
_entity_poly.pdbx_strand_id
1 'polypeptide(L)'
;IEANKQGVIQLVNQSFCEMIGYEENELLGIDAKDIVSFDDKSKVSDKIETRKSGKSDSYELEVVTKCGEKRHWLASVAPRYNKHHEVIGSIGISLDVTKQKELELQKEKLVKDLENSNQGLQEYAHIVSHDLKSPLRSISALATWLSDDYKDVLDEGGKQNLELMQEKVASMDKLIHGILEYSTANSSALDNSKKDLNSVIADIGETIYIPDHVQLKVPKSLPTIMADRIKVHQVFQNIIGNAVVHIEREVG
;
A
#
# COMPACT_ATOMS: atom_id res chain seq x y z
N ILE A 1 28.42 -24.20 13.79
CA ILE A 1 29.80 -24.11 14.31
C ILE A 1 29.83 -24.42 15.80
N GLU A 2 30.92 -24.98 16.29
CA GLU A 2 31.16 -25.19 17.73
C GLU A 2 32.46 -24.53 18.13
N ALA A 3 32.49 -23.93 19.33
CA ALA A 3 33.66 -23.29 19.90
C ALA A 3 33.86 -23.70 21.36
N ASN A 4 35.10 -23.65 21.85
CA ASN A 4 35.45 -23.92 23.25
C ASN A 4 35.08 -22.75 24.19
N LYS A 5 35.41 -22.88 25.48
CA LYS A 5 35.14 -21.83 26.51
C LYS A 5 35.80 -20.48 26.21
N GLN A 6 36.88 -20.49 25.45
CA GLN A 6 37.65 -19.30 25.08
C GLN A 6 37.11 -18.64 23.80
N GLY A 7 36.18 -19.28 23.08
CA GLY A 7 35.65 -18.79 21.81
C GLY A 7 36.38 -19.29 20.57
N VAL A 8 37.33 -20.21 20.75
CA VAL A 8 38.11 -20.82 19.65
C VAL A 8 37.28 -21.88 18.96
N ILE A 9 37.17 -21.78 17.62
CA ILE A 9 36.40 -22.70 16.78
C ILE A 9 37.03 -24.10 16.80
N GLN A 10 36.20 -25.10 17.10
CA GLN A 10 36.59 -26.51 17.14
C GLN A 10 35.93 -27.34 16.03
N LEU A 11 34.78 -26.87 15.52
CA LEU A 11 34.05 -27.57 14.46
C LEU A 11 33.25 -26.56 13.63
N VAL A 12 33.29 -26.74 12.32
CA VAL A 12 32.46 -26.00 11.35
C VAL A 12 31.79 -27.00 10.43
N ASN A 13 30.62 -26.65 9.90
CA ASN A 13 29.95 -27.45 8.88
C ASN A 13 30.21 -26.84 7.51
N GLN A 14 30.08 -27.66 6.46
CA GLN A 14 30.31 -27.25 5.08
C GLN A 14 29.52 -26.00 4.68
N SER A 15 28.25 -25.91 5.07
CA SER A 15 27.40 -24.75 4.75
C SER A 15 27.95 -23.45 5.35
N PHE A 16 28.56 -23.47 6.54
CA PHE A 16 29.20 -22.28 7.10
C PHE A 16 30.42 -21.87 6.29
N CYS A 17 31.26 -22.83 5.89
CA CYS A 17 32.42 -22.60 5.02
C CYS A 17 32.00 -21.96 3.69
N GLU A 18 30.97 -22.49 3.03
CA GLU A 18 30.40 -21.95 1.79
C GLU A 18 29.83 -20.54 1.95
N MET A 19 29.14 -20.27 3.06
CA MET A 19 28.57 -18.97 3.35
C MET A 19 29.63 -17.89 3.56
N ILE A 20 30.77 -18.22 4.17
CA ILE A 20 31.81 -17.24 4.49
C ILE A 20 32.97 -17.21 3.48
N GLY A 21 33.12 -18.26 2.68
CA GLY A 21 34.16 -18.41 1.66
C GLY A 21 35.53 -18.85 2.20
N TYR A 22 35.59 -19.42 3.40
CA TYR A 22 36.81 -19.97 4.00
C TYR A 22 36.73 -21.49 4.03
N GLU A 23 37.88 -22.15 3.88
CA GLU A 23 38.00 -23.60 4.05
C GLU A 23 37.98 -23.97 5.55
N GLU A 24 37.57 -25.20 5.88
CA GLU A 24 37.49 -25.64 7.28
C GLU A 24 38.82 -25.51 8.04
N ASN A 25 39.93 -25.88 7.39
CA ASN A 25 41.27 -25.79 7.97
C ASN A 25 41.74 -24.35 8.25
N GLU A 26 41.16 -23.36 7.55
CA GLU A 26 41.42 -21.94 7.81
C GLU A 26 40.60 -21.44 9.01
N LEU A 27 39.49 -22.10 9.36
CA LEU A 27 38.58 -21.67 10.43
C LEU A 27 38.89 -22.33 11.77
N LEU A 28 39.41 -23.56 11.77
CA LEU A 28 39.75 -24.29 12.99
C LEU A 28 40.88 -23.61 13.75
N GLY A 29 40.68 -23.38 15.06
CA GLY A 29 41.69 -22.75 15.92
C GLY A 29 41.69 -21.22 15.93
N ILE A 30 40.85 -20.57 15.11
CA ILE A 30 40.65 -19.11 15.14
C ILE A 30 39.56 -18.74 16.16
N ASP A 31 39.66 -17.56 16.78
CA ASP A 31 38.58 -17.01 17.62
C ASP A 31 37.40 -16.62 16.72
N ALA A 32 36.20 -17.12 17.03
CA ALA A 32 35.00 -16.85 16.24
C ALA A 32 34.68 -15.35 16.09
N LYS A 33 35.18 -14.49 16.99
CA LYS A 33 34.99 -13.03 16.94
C LYS A 33 35.84 -12.35 15.86
N ASP A 34 36.95 -12.96 15.45
CA ASP A 34 37.83 -12.40 14.42
C ASP A 34 37.25 -12.60 13.01
N ILE A 35 36.32 -13.55 12.89
CA ILE A 35 35.67 -13.94 11.64
C ILE A 35 34.35 -13.20 11.45
N VAL A 36 33.62 -12.98 12.54
CA VAL A 36 32.31 -12.33 12.52
C VAL A 36 32.51 -10.88 12.95
N SER A 37 32.49 -9.95 11.98
CA SER A 37 32.65 -8.52 12.26
C SER A 37 31.40 -7.97 12.93
N PHE A 38 31.35 -8.03 14.25
CA PHE A 38 30.35 -7.31 15.01
C PHE A 38 30.60 -5.81 14.85
N ASP A 39 29.65 -5.12 14.22
CA ASP A 39 29.64 -3.67 14.07
C ASP A 39 29.79 -2.94 15.42
N ASP A 40 29.40 -3.62 16.50
CA ASP A 40 29.56 -3.17 17.87
C ASP A 40 30.29 -4.23 18.73
N LYS A 41 31.61 -4.06 18.86
CA LYS A 41 32.47 -4.94 19.69
C LYS A 41 32.04 -4.98 21.16
N SER A 42 31.28 -3.99 21.65
CA SER A 42 30.80 -3.96 23.04
C SER A 42 29.74 -5.04 23.30
N LYS A 43 28.83 -5.26 22.34
CA LYS A 43 27.76 -6.27 22.43
C LYS A 43 28.27 -7.71 22.43
N VAL A 44 29.49 -7.94 21.93
CA VAL A 44 30.10 -9.28 21.88
C VAL A 44 30.45 -9.78 23.27
N SER A 45 30.99 -8.89 24.12
CA SER A 45 31.39 -9.20 25.49
C SER A 45 30.19 -9.57 26.35
N ASP A 46 29.12 -8.78 26.27
CA ASP A 46 27.85 -9.02 26.98
C ASP A 46 27.26 -10.37 26.59
N LYS A 47 27.23 -10.70 25.28
CA LYS A 47 26.67 -11.96 24.78
C LYS A 47 27.50 -13.17 25.22
N ILE A 48 28.82 -13.03 25.35
CA ILE A 48 29.69 -14.10 25.89
C ILE A 48 29.40 -14.34 27.38
N GLU A 49 29.13 -13.29 28.13
CA GLU A 49 28.77 -13.38 29.55
C GLU A 49 27.36 -13.99 29.75
N THR A 50 26.39 -13.61 28.91
CA THR A 50 25.06 -14.22 28.87
C THR A 50 25.12 -15.72 28.58
N ARG A 51 26.06 -16.16 27.73
CA ARG A 51 26.28 -17.60 27.44
C ARG A 51 26.88 -18.36 28.63
N LYS A 52 27.79 -17.73 29.39
CA LYS A 52 28.30 -18.31 30.65
C LYS A 52 27.20 -18.51 31.68
N SER A 53 26.15 -17.68 31.63
CA SER A 53 24.96 -17.81 32.48
C SER A 53 23.95 -18.88 32.01
N GLY A 54 24.23 -19.60 30.92
CA GLY A 54 23.42 -20.71 30.44
C GLY A 54 22.26 -20.33 29.51
N LYS A 55 22.19 -19.08 29.04
CA LYS A 55 21.11 -18.59 28.19
C LYS A 55 21.49 -18.63 26.71
N SER A 56 20.56 -19.08 25.87
CA SER A 56 20.63 -18.98 24.41
C SER A 56 20.16 -17.59 23.95
N ASP A 57 20.73 -17.11 22.85
CA ASP A 57 20.41 -15.80 22.29
C ASP A 57 20.43 -15.84 20.76
N SER A 58 19.61 -15.00 20.13
CA SER A 58 19.51 -14.87 18.68
C SER A 58 19.64 -13.40 18.29
N TYR A 59 20.47 -13.10 17.31
CA TYR A 59 20.72 -11.72 16.89
C TYR A 59 21.13 -11.66 15.43
N GLU A 60 20.76 -10.56 14.80
CA GLU A 60 21.20 -10.23 13.46
C GLU A 60 22.56 -9.54 13.50
N LEU A 61 23.40 -9.84 12.52
CA LEU A 61 24.75 -9.33 12.43
C LEU A 61 25.16 -9.16 10.97
N GLU A 62 26.07 -8.22 10.74
CA GLU A 62 26.74 -8.07 9.44
C GLU A 62 28.03 -8.91 9.44
N VAL A 63 28.29 -9.60 8.34
CA VAL A 63 29.52 -10.36 8.12
C VAL A 63 30.16 -9.89 6.84
N VAL A 64 31.49 -9.83 6.84
CA VAL A 64 32.28 -9.64 5.62
C VAL A 64 32.87 -10.99 5.26
N THR A 65 32.55 -11.52 4.08
CA THR A 65 33.10 -12.79 3.59
C THR A 65 34.58 -12.64 3.25
N LYS A 66 35.27 -13.76 2.96
CA LYS A 66 36.68 -13.76 2.54
C LYS A 66 36.95 -12.87 1.32
N CYS A 67 35.97 -12.72 0.42
CA CYS A 67 36.08 -11.88 -0.77
C CYS A 67 35.67 -10.41 -0.55
N GLY A 68 35.32 -10.02 0.68
CA GLY A 68 34.93 -8.64 1.01
C GLY A 68 33.45 -8.32 0.81
N GLU A 69 32.62 -9.31 0.50
CA GLU A 69 31.17 -9.12 0.35
C GLU A 69 30.50 -8.96 1.72
N LYS A 70 29.65 -7.93 1.87
CA LYS A 70 28.84 -7.74 3.07
C LYS A 70 27.60 -8.62 3.02
N ARG A 71 27.32 -9.33 4.10
CA ARG A 71 26.16 -10.19 4.27
C ARG A 71 25.47 -9.94 5.60
N HIS A 72 24.17 -10.20 5.65
CA HIS A 72 23.38 -10.16 6.88
C HIS A 72 23.04 -11.57 7.32
N TRP A 73 23.43 -11.93 8.53
CA TRP A 73 23.13 -13.23 9.10
C TRP A 73 22.24 -13.11 10.33
N LEU A 74 21.36 -14.08 10.50
CA LEU A 74 20.69 -14.35 11.77
C LEU A 74 21.45 -15.47 12.47
N ALA A 75 22.12 -15.14 13.57
CA ALA A 75 22.89 -16.11 14.34
C ALA A 75 22.17 -16.46 15.64
N SER A 76 22.02 -17.75 15.90
CA SER A 76 21.52 -18.32 17.15
C SER A 76 22.66 -19.04 17.85
N VAL A 77 23.01 -18.63 19.06
CA VAL A 77 24.12 -19.22 19.82
C VAL A 77 23.64 -19.71 21.18
N ALA A 78 23.97 -20.96 21.51
CA ALA A 78 23.63 -21.62 22.75
C ALA A 78 24.88 -22.19 23.46
N PRO A 79 24.88 -22.28 24.80
CA PRO A 79 25.93 -22.96 25.54
C PRO A 79 25.92 -24.46 25.27
N ARG A 80 27.10 -25.07 25.22
CA ARG A 80 27.27 -26.53 25.10
C ARG A 80 27.70 -27.10 26.45
N TYR A 81 27.07 -28.18 26.88
CA TYR A 81 27.30 -28.81 28.18
C TYR A 81 27.97 -30.17 28.06
N ASN A 82 28.76 -30.55 29.07
CA ASN A 82 29.21 -31.93 29.25
C ASN A 82 28.15 -32.79 29.99
N LYS A 83 28.46 -34.07 30.21
CA LYS A 83 27.61 -35.02 30.96
C LYS A 83 27.36 -34.60 32.42
N HIS A 84 28.18 -33.70 32.97
CA HIS A 84 28.08 -33.18 34.33
C HIS A 84 27.36 -31.81 34.39
N HIS A 85 26.70 -31.38 33.31
CA HIS A 85 26.01 -30.07 33.21
C HIS A 85 26.92 -28.86 33.35
N GLU A 86 28.22 -29.01 33.11
CA GLU A 86 29.15 -27.89 33.06
C GLU A 86 29.22 -27.35 31.63
N VAL A 87 29.15 -26.03 31.48
CA VAL A 87 29.38 -25.38 30.19
C VAL A 87 30.81 -25.73 29.75
N ILE A 88 30.97 -26.31 28.57
CA ILE A 88 32.26 -26.66 27.93
C ILE A 88 32.57 -25.82 26.69
N GLY A 89 31.61 -25.04 26.22
CA GLY A 89 31.77 -24.21 25.04
C GLY A 89 30.45 -23.64 24.56
N SER A 90 30.37 -23.34 23.27
CA SER A 90 29.17 -22.84 22.62
C SER A 90 28.94 -23.51 21.27
N ILE A 91 27.68 -23.61 20.87
CA ILE A 91 27.25 -24.03 19.55
C ILE A 91 26.45 -22.89 18.92
N GLY A 92 26.78 -22.57 17.67
CA GLY A 92 26.16 -21.50 16.90
C GLY A 92 25.62 -22.01 15.57
N ILE A 93 24.43 -21.58 15.20
CA ILE A 93 23.84 -21.75 13.87
C ILE A 93 23.69 -20.36 13.27
N SER A 94 24.11 -20.21 12.02
CA SER A 94 23.97 -18.97 11.26
C SER A 94 23.09 -19.24 10.04
N LEU A 95 22.13 -18.35 9.79
CA LEU A 95 21.34 -18.33 8.58
C LEU A 95 21.66 -17.06 7.80
N ASP A 96 22.01 -17.21 6.53
CA ASP A 96 22.18 -16.07 5.63
C ASP A 96 20.81 -15.50 5.26
N VAL A 97 20.52 -14.28 5.73
CA VAL A 97 19.27 -13.56 5.47
C VAL A 97 19.50 -12.34 4.56
N THR A 98 20.67 -12.24 3.93
CA THR A 98 21.03 -11.10 3.06
C THR A 98 20.00 -10.89 1.98
N LYS A 99 19.66 -11.97 1.24
CA LYS A 99 18.71 -11.87 0.13
C LYS A 99 17.31 -11.46 0.59
N GLN A 100 16.89 -11.97 1.74
CA GLN A 100 15.58 -11.63 2.32
C GLN A 100 15.53 -10.15 2.70
N LYS A 101 16.57 -9.63 3.37
CA LYS A 101 16.65 -8.21 3.73
C LYS A 101 16.73 -7.29 2.53
N GLU A 102 17.49 -7.66 1.50
CA GLU A 102 17.52 -6.89 0.25
C GLU A 102 16.15 -6.81 -0.39
N LEU A 103 15.42 -7.92 -0.44
CA LEU A 103 14.07 -7.96 -1.00
C LEU A 103 13.08 -7.14 -0.15
N GLU A 104 13.21 -7.20 1.18
CA GLU A 104 12.39 -6.42 2.10
C GLU A 104 12.65 -4.92 1.92
N LEU A 105 13.91 -4.49 1.88
CA LEU A 105 14.28 -3.10 1.63
C LEU A 105 13.84 -2.61 0.24
N GLN A 106 13.99 -3.46 -0.79
CA GLN A 106 13.49 -3.15 -2.13
C GLN A 106 11.96 -3.00 -2.14
N LYS A 107 11.25 -3.89 -1.46
CA LYS A 107 9.79 -3.82 -1.32
C LYS A 107 9.38 -2.54 -0.61
N GLU A 108 9.99 -2.20 0.52
CA GLU A 108 9.71 -0.96 1.26
C GLU A 108 9.94 0.28 0.40
N LYS A 109 11.05 0.30 -0.35
CA LYS A 109 11.34 1.38 -1.29
C LYS A 109 10.26 1.50 -2.37
N LEU A 110 9.87 0.39 -3.00
CA LEU A 110 8.83 0.38 -4.04
C LEU A 110 7.48 0.81 -3.48
N VAL A 111 7.11 0.38 -2.27
CA VAL A 111 5.87 0.81 -1.61
C VAL A 111 5.89 2.33 -1.41
N LYS A 112 6.99 2.87 -0.89
CA LYS A 112 7.13 4.32 -0.69
C LYS A 112 7.10 5.10 -2.01
N ASP A 113 7.75 4.60 -3.05
CA ASP A 113 7.75 5.22 -4.38
C ASP A 113 6.34 5.21 -5.00
N LEU A 114 5.59 4.12 -4.82
CA LEU A 114 4.18 4.00 -5.23
C LEU A 114 3.29 4.98 -4.46
N GLU A 115 3.45 5.08 -3.14
CA GLU A 115 2.69 6.02 -2.31
C GLU A 115 2.93 7.47 -2.75
N ASN A 116 4.20 7.85 -2.94
CA ASN A 116 4.56 9.19 -3.43
C ASN A 116 3.97 9.46 -4.83
N SER A 117 4.04 8.49 -5.74
CA SER A 117 3.47 8.63 -7.08
C SER A 117 1.95 8.76 -7.05
N ASN A 118 1.28 8.02 -6.17
CA ASN A 118 -0.17 8.08 -6.01
C ASN A 118 -0.59 9.43 -5.42
N GLN A 119 0.14 9.94 -4.42
CA GLN A 119 -0.09 11.28 -3.88
C GLN A 119 0.15 12.37 -4.94
N GLY A 120 1.23 12.28 -5.72
CA GLY A 120 1.49 13.23 -6.80
C GLY A 120 0.39 13.25 -7.87
N LEU A 121 -0.17 12.08 -8.22
CA LEU A 121 -1.32 11.99 -9.12
C LEU A 121 -2.58 12.62 -8.53
N GLN A 122 -2.79 12.48 -7.21
CA GLN A 122 -3.89 13.12 -6.48
C GLN A 122 -3.81 14.63 -6.50
N GLU A 123 -2.65 15.17 -6.17
CA GLU A 123 -2.40 16.62 -6.18
C GLU A 123 -2.56 17.18 -7.61
N TYR A 124 -2.00 16.48 -8.60
CA TYR A 124 -2.14 16.89 -10.00
C TYR A 124 -3.60 16.91 -10.46
N ALA A 125 -4.36 15.85 -10.20
CA ALA A 125 -5.78 15.77 -10.54
C ALA A 125 -6.58 16.89 -9.86
N HIS A 126 -6.27 17.20 -8.60
CA HIS A 126 -6.93 18.28 -7.86
C HIS A 126 -6.63 19.66 -8.47
N ILE A 127 -5.36 19.97 -8.76
CA ILE A 127 -4.95 21.25 -9.37
C ILE A 127 -5.61 21.42 -10.74
N VAL A 128 -5.49 20.43 -11.63
CA VAL A 128 -6.07 20.49 -12.97
C VAL A 128 -7.60 20.64 -12.90
N SER A 129 -8.26 19.91 -12.01
CA SER A 129 -9.72 20.02 -11.84
C SER A 129 -10.14 21.43 -11.42
N HIS A 130 -9.42 22.02 -10.46
CA HIS A 130 -9.67 23.40 -10.02
C HIS A 130 -9.48 24.40 -11.18
N ASP A 131 -8.37 24.29 -11.90
CA ASP A 131 -8.00 25.21 -12.97
C ASP A 131 -8.91 25.10 -14.18
N LEU A 132 -9.49 23.92 -14.45
CA LEU A 132 -10.49 23.72 -15.51
C LEU A 132 -11.89 24.18 -15.11
N LYS A 133 -12.24 24.17 -13.82
CA LYS A 133 -13.58 24.53 -13.35
C LYS A 133 -13.90 26.01 -13.58
N SER A 134 -12.92 26.90 -13.37
CA SER A 134 -13.07 28.34 -13.57
C SER A 134 -13.42 28.75 -15.02
N PRO A 135 -12.67 28.32 -16.05
CA PRO A 135 -13.01 28.63 -17.44
C PRO A 135 -14.32 27.97 -17.88
N LEU A 136 -14.63 26.73 -17.44
CA LEU A 136 -15.91 26.08 -17.76
C LEU A 136 -17.11 26.84 -17.19
N ARG A 137 -17.02 27.33 -15.95
CA ARG A 137 -18.07 28.18 -15.36
C ARG A 137 -18.24 29.48 -16.13
N SER A 138 -17.14 30.08 -16.59
CA SER A 138 -17.19 31.29 -17.42
C SER A 138 -17.87 31.02 -18.77
N ILE A 139 -17.52 29.92 -19.45
CA ILE A 139 -18.16 29.52 -20.72
C ILE A 139 -19.65 29.23 -20.50
N SER A 140 -20.00 28.51 -19.43
CA SER A 140 -21.39 28.23 -19.08
C SER A 140 -22.18 29.52 -18.88
N ALA A 141 -21.65 30.46 -18.09
CA ALA A 141 -22.32 31.73 -17.81
C ALA A 141 -22.52 32.56 -19.08
N LEU A 142 -21.49 32.65 -19.94
CA LEU A 142 -21.59 33.34 -21.22
C LEU A 142 -22.62 32.70 -22.14
N ALA A 143 -22.65 31.37 -22.22
CA ALA A 143 -23.64 30.64 -23.02
C ALA A 143 -25.07 30.83 -22.49
N THR A 144 -25.25 30.86 -21.16
CA THR A 144 -26.54 31.16 -20.52
C THR A 144 -26.98 32.60 -20.82
N TRP A 145 -26.12 33.60 -20.64
CA TRP A 145 -26.45 34.99 -20.95
C TRP A 145 -26.78 35.20 -22.43
N LEU A 146 -26.02 34.58 -23.34
CA LEU A 146 -26.30 34.68 -24.76
C LEU A 146 -27.66 34.05 -25.12
N SER A 147 -28.00 32.94 -24.45
CA SER A 147 -29.30 32.29 -24.61
C SER A 147 -30.43 33.17 -24.09
N ASP A 148 -30.29 33.73 -22.88
CA ASP A 148 -31.32 34.55 -22.24
C ASP A 148 -31.56 35.90 -22.95
N ASP A 149 -30.48 36.61 -23.31
CA ASP A 149 -30.53 37.96 -23.87
C ASP A 149 -30.96 37.97 -25.35
N TYR A 150 -30.65 36.90 -26.09
CA TYR A 150 -30.87 36.84 -27.55
C TYR A 150 -31.84 35.75 -28.00
N LYS A 151 -32.58 35.09 -27.08
CA LYS A 151 -33.55 34.02 -27.43
C LYS A 151 -34.56 34.40 -28.51
N ASP A 152 -34.96 35.67 -28.57
CA ASP A 152 -35.98 36.17 -29.51
C ASP A 152 -35.38 36.58 -30.86
N VAL A 153 -34.05 36.73 -30.94
CA VAL A 153 -33.29 37.13 -32.13
C VAL A 153 -32.63 35.93 -32.80
N LEU A 154 -32.26 34.91 -32.02
CA LEU A 154 -31.67 33.68 -32.52
C LEU A 154 -32.69 32.84 -33.29
N ASP A 155 -32.27 32.35 -34.45
CA ASP A 155 -33.00 31.33 -35.17
C ASP A 155 -32.90 29.97 -34.44
N GLU A 156 -33.68 28.99 -34.90
CA GLU A 156 -33.68 27.66 -34.28
C GLU A 156 -32.29 27.00 -34.30
N GLY A 157 -31.50 27.22 -35.36
CA GLY A 157 -30.12 26.73 -35.42
C GLY A 157 -29.21 27.36 -34.36
N GLY A 158 -29.32 28.67 -34.12
CA GLY A 158 -28.60 29.38 -33.07
C GLY A 158 -28.94 28.87 -31.67
N LYS A 159 -30.23 28.64 -31.39
CA LYS A 159 -30.69 28.08 -30.11
C LYS A 159 -30.14 26.66 -29.89
N GLN A 160 -30.24 25.81 -30.91
CA GLN A 160 -29.77 24.42 -30.84
C GLN A 160 -28.25 24.33 -30.63
N ASN A 161 -27.48 25.24 -31.23
CA ASN A 161 -26.03 25.33 -31.01
C ASN A 161 -25.67 25.73 -29.57
N LEU A 162 -26.46 26.62 -28.94
CA LEU A 162 -26.25 27.01 -27.55
C LEU A 162 -26.61 25.89 -26.57
N GLU A 163 -27.72 25.19 -26.81
CA GLU A 163 -28.07 24.00 -26.04
C GLU A 163 -26.96 22.95 -26.12
N LEU A 164 -26.45 22.67 -27.33
CA LEU A 164 -25.33 21.76 -27.52
C LEU A 164 -24.07 22.21 -26.78
N MET A 165 -23.75 23.51 -26.79
CA MET A 165 -22.61 24.06 -26.06
C MET A 165 -22.77 23.84 -24.54
N GLN A 166 -23.96 24.12 -23.99
CA GLN A 166 -24.25 23.92 -22.58
C GLN A 166 -24.16 22.42 -22.19
N GLU A 167 -24.68 21.51 -23.03
CA GLU A 167 -24.53 20.06 -22.83
C GLU A 167 -23.05 19.62 -22.80
N LYS A 168 -22.21 20.16 -23.71
CA LYS A 168 -20.78 19.82 -23.73
C LYS A 168 -20.05 20.36 -22.50
N VAL A 169 -20.38 21.57 -22.04
CA VAL A 169 -19.81 22.12 -20.79
C VAL A 169 -20.23 21.28 -19.58
N ALA A 170 -21.50 20.90 -19.49
CA ALA A 170 -22.00 20.02 -18.43
C ALA A 170 -21.32 18.63 -18.47
N SER A 171 -21.07 18.10 -19.66
CA SER A 171 -20.33 16.84 -19.84
C SER A 171 -18.88 16.94 -19.37
N MET A 172 -18.20 18.06 -19.66
CA MET A 172 -16.84 18.31 -19.17
C MET A 172 -16.78 18.44 -17.65
N ASP A 173 -17.75 19.11 -17.04
CA ASP A 173 -17.84 19.21 -15.58
C ASP A 173 -18.03 17.82 -14.94
N LYS A 174 -18.88 16.96 -15.51
CA LYS A 174 -19.03 15.56 -15.06
C LYS A 174 -17.73 14.76 -15.17
N LEU A 175 -16.99 14.90 -16.27
CA LEU A 175 -15.70 14.22 -16.46
C LEU A 175 -14.65 14.65 -15.44
N ILE A 176 -14.56 15.96 -15.16
CA ILE A 176 -13.63 16.51 -14.17
C ILE A 176 -13.96 15.97 -12.78
N HIS A 177 -15.25 15.97 -12.38
CA HIS A 177 -15.66 15.38 -11.11
C HIS A 177 -15.33 13.88 -11.04
N GLY A 178 -15.56 13.11 -12.12
CA GLY A 178 -15.21 11.69 -12.16
C GLY A 178 -13.71 11.42 -12.01
N ILE A 179 -12.85 12.24 -12.61
CA ILE A 179 -11.38 12.15 -12.44
C ILE A 179 -10.99 12.45 -10.98
N LEU A 180 -11.58 13.48 -10.38
CA LEU A 180 -11.30 13.85 -9.00
C LEU A 180 -11.74 12.75 -8.02
N GLU A 181 -12.92 12.17 -8.23
CA GLU A 181 -13.45 11.06 -7.44
C GLU A 181 -12.55 9.82 -7.54
N TYR A 182 -12.13 9.44 -8.75
CA TYR A 182 -11.21 8.32 -8.95
C TYR A 182 -9.88 8.56 -8.25
N SER A 183 -9.33 9.76 -8.37
CA SER A 183 -8.05 10.12 -7.78
C SER A 183 -8.11 10.11 -6.25
N THR A 184 -9.19 10.63 -5.66
CA THR A 184 -9.39 10.68 -4.20
C THR A 184 -9.95 9.39 -3.59
N ALA A 185 -10.31 8.39 -4.42
CA ALA A 185 -10.92 7.15 -3.95
C ALA A 185 -10.06 6.37 -2.95
N ASN A 186 -8.73 6.51 -3.00
CA ASN A 186 -7.77 5.80 -2.15
C ASN A 186 -7.29 6.57 -0.90
N SER A 187 -7.59 7.86 -0.74
CA SER A 187 -6.94 8.71 0.31
C SER A 187 -7.73 8.87 1.60
N SER A 188 -9.00 8.46 1.67
CA SER A 188 -9.80 8.59 2.89
C SER A 188 -9.67 7.36 3.78
N ALA A 189 -9.31 7.54 5.06
CA ALA A 189 -9.49 6.50 6.07
C ALA A 189 -10.97 6.10 6.09
N LEU A 190 -11.26 4.91 5.59
CA LEU A 190 -12.63 4.41 5.44
C LEU A 190 -13.30 4.34 6.81
N ASP A 191 -14.46 4.98 6.99
CA ASP A 191 -15.36 4.64 8.10
C ASP A 191 -15.98 3.26 7.81
N ASN A 192 -15.22 2.20 8.10
CA ASN A 192 -15.68 0.82 7.96
C ASN A 192 -16.57 0.42 9.15
N SER A 193 -17.74 1.06 9.25
CA SER A 193 -18.79 0.67 10.17
C SER A 193 -19.88 -0.14 9.44
N LYS A 194 -20.72 -0.86 10.20
CA LYS A 194 -21.84 -1.62 9.65
C LYS A 194 -22.88 -0.66 9.08
N LYS A 195 -23.18 -0.75 7.79
CA LYS A 195 -24.17 0.07 7.09
C LYS A 195 -25.29 -0.79 6.52
N ASP A 196 -26.52 -0.38 6.77
CA ASP A 196 -27.71 -0.99 6.20
C ASP A 196 -27.95 -0.44 4.78
N LEU A 197 -27.81 -1.29 3.77
CA LEU A 197 -28.01 -0.91 2.38
C LEU A 197 -29.45 -0.46 2.08
N ASN A 198 -30.45 -0.91 2.85
CA ASN A 198 -31.83 -0.45 2.66
C ASN A 198 -31.94 1.07 2.90
N SER A 199 -31.28 1.59 3.93
CA SER A 199 -31.25 3.04 4.21
C SER A 199 -30.53 3.83 3.11
N VAL A 200 -29.39 3.33 2.64
CA VAL A 200 -28.59 4.02 1.61
C VAL A 200 -29.35 4.12 0.29
N ILE A 201 -30.02 3.05 -0.14
CA ILE A 201 -30.80 3.07 -1.38
C ILE A 201 -32.05 3.95 -1.23
N ALA A 202 -32.69 3.98 -0.06
CA ALA A 202 -33.83 4.87 0.19
C ALA A 202 -33.42 6.35 0.05
N ASP A 203 -32.30 6.75 0.67
CA ASP A 203 -31.76 8.12 0.57
C ASP A 203 -31.49 8.52 -0.89
N ILE A 204 -30.98 7.58 -1.69
CA ILE A 204 -30.70 7.80 -3.12
C ILE A 204 -32.01 7.97 -3.91
N GLY A 205 -33.01 7.14 -3.63
CA GLY A 205 -34.31 7.20 -4.29
C GLY A 205 -35.06 8.52 -4.03
N GLU A 206 -34.83 9.16 -2.88
CA GLU A 206 -35.37 10.50 -2.57
C GLU A 206 -34.61 11.62 -3.29
N THR A 207 -33.35 11.39 -3.68
CA THR A 207 -32.46 12.43 -4.23
C THR A 207 -32.42 12.43 -5.75
N ILE A 208 -32.52 11.26 -6.40
CA ILE A 208 -32.45 11.14 -7.86
C ILE A 208 -33.84 11.34 -8.47
N TYR A 209 -33.92 12.15 -9.54
CA TYR A 209 -35.12 12.23 -10.37
C TYR A 209 -35.32 10.93 -11.15
N ILE A 210 -36.43 10.23 -10.90
CA ILE A 210 -36.84 9.03 -11.62
C ILE A 210 -38.05 9.41 -12.50
N PRO A 211 -37.93 9.35 -13.84
CA PRO A 211 -39.05 9.61 -14.74
C PRO A 211 -40.22 8.62 -14.52
N ASP A 212 -41.45 9.04 -14.81
CA ASP A 212 -42.66 8.22 -14.61
C ASP A 212 -42.65 6.85 -15.33
N HIS A 213 -41.85 6.72 -16.39
CA HIS A 213 -41.70 5.49 -17.16
C HIS A 213 -40.66 4.51 -16.58
N VAL A 214 -39.96 4.88 -15.51
CA VAL A 214 -38.91 4.07 -14.86
C VAL A 214 -39.35 3.68 -13.46
N GLN A 215 -39.27 2.40 -13.12
CA GLN A 215 -39.60 1.91 -11.78
C GLN A 215 -38.40 1.38 -11.01
N LEU A 216 -38.01 2.05 -9.91
CA LEU A 216 -37.01 1.54 -8.98
C LEU A 216 -37.60 0.43 -8.08
N LYS A 217 -37.24 -0.82 -8.35
CA LYS A 217 -37.64 -1.99 -7.54
C LYS A 217 -36.52 -2.41 -6.60
N VAL A 218 -36.70 -2.18 -5.30
CA VAL A 218 -35.73 -2.58 -4.26
C VAL A 218 -36.23 -3.84 -3.53
N PRO A 219 -35.42 -4.90 -3.41
CA PRO A 219 -35.75 -6.07 -2.59
C PRO A 219 -36.03 -5.68 -1.13
N LYS A 220 -36.99 -6.34 -0.48
CA LYS A 220 -37.40 -6.03 0.91
C LYS A 220 -36.29 -6.15 1.96
N SER A 221 -35.24 -6.92 1.69
CA SER A 221 -34.11 -7.09 2.62
C SER A 221 -32.79 -7.07 1.85
N LEU A 222 -32.02 -6.01 2.04
CA LEU A 222 -30.64 -5.92 1.58
C LEU A 222 -29.69 -6.23 2.74
N PRO A 223 -28.49 -6.76 2.46
CA PRO A 223 -27.54 -7.09 3.52
C PRO A 223 -26.97 -5.83 4.18
N THR A 224 -26.63 -5.94 5.46
CA THR A 224 -25.76 -4.98 6.13
C THR A 224 -24.30 -5.30 5.79
N ILE A 225 -23.55 -4.32 5.30
CA ILE A 225 -22.13 -4.49 4.92
C ILE A 225 -21.22 -3.62 5.78
N MET A 226 -19.95 -4.00 5.92
CA MET A 226 -18.93 -3.12 6.49
C MET A 226 -18.35 -2.26 5.39
N ALA A 227 -18.69 -0.99 5.38
CA ALA A 227 -18.26 -0.07 4.34
C ALA A 227 -18.45 1.40 4.76
N ASP A 228 -17.72 2.27 4.08
CA ASP A 228 -17.91 3.72 4.18
C ASP A 228 -19.26 4.14 3.54
N ARG A 229 -20.10 4.83 4.31
CA ARG A 229 -21.45 5.22 3.85
C ARG A 229 -21.39 6.10 2.61
N ILE A 230 -20.44 7.03 2.54
CA ILE A 230 -20.34 8.00 1.45
C ILE A 230 -19.96 7.25 0.16
N LYS A 231 -18.97 6.36 0.21
CA LYS A 231 -18.56 5.57 -0.96
C LYS A 231 -19.64 4.62 -1.45
N VAL A 232 -20.34 3.94 -0.53
CA VAL A 232 -21.47 3.07 -0.90
C VAL A 232 -22.58 3.88 -1.54
N HIS A 233 -22.93 5.03 -0.95
CA HIS A 233 -23.93 5.93 -1.52
C HIS A 233 -23.55 6.36 -2.94
N GLN A 234 -22.31 6.79 -3.15
CA GLN A 234 -21.80 7.21 -4.44
C GLN A 234 -21.84 6.09 -5.50
N VAL A 235 -21.45 4.86 -5.14
CA VAL A 235 -21.52 3.70 -6.05
C VAL A 235 -22.96 3.44 -6.49
N PHE A 236 -23.90 3.35 -5.55
CA PHE A 236 -25.30 3.10 -5.88
C PHE A 236 -25.94 4.28 -6.62
N GLN A 237 -25.59 5.52 -6.28
CA GLN A 237 -26.06 6.71 -6.98
C GLN A 237 -25.60 6.71 -8.44
N ASN A 238 -24.34 6.36 -8.71
CA ASN A 238 -23.81 6.27 -10.07
C ASN A 238 -24.48 5.13 -10.87
N ILE A 239 -24.68 3.96 -10.25
CA ILE A 239 -25.35 2.83 -10.92
C ILE A 239 -26.81 3.17 -11.23
N ILE A 240 -27.56 3.66 -10.24
CA ILE A 240 -28.99 3.98 -10.39
C ILE A 240 -29.14 5.15 -11.36
N GLY A 241 -28.34 6.20 -11.23
CA GLY A 241 -28.34 7.35 -12.12
C GLY A 241 -28.07 6.96 -13.58
N ASN A 242 -27.05 6.13 -13.83
CA ASN A 242 -26.78 5.61 -15.17
C ASN A 242 -27.94 4.75 -15.70
N ALA A 243 -28.53 3.90 -14.86
CA ALA A 243 -29.66 3.06 -15.26
C ALA A 243 -30.89 3.91 -15.66
N VAL A 244 -31.19 4.96 -14.91
CA VAL A 244 -32.31 5.88 -15.20
C VAL A 244 -32.07 6.66 -16.50
N VAL A 245 -30.86 7.14 -16.74
CA VAL A 245 -30.52 7.94 -17.94
C VAL A 245 -30.50 7.09 -19.22
N HIS A 246 -30.09 5.81 -19.13
CA HIS A 246 -29.87 4.95 -20.29
C HIS A 246 -30.97 3.90 -20.52
N ILE A 247 -32.13 4.03 -19.88
CA ILE A 247 -33.31 3.21 -20.22
C ILE A 247 -33.89 3.70 -21.55
N GLU A 248 -33.68 2.92 -22.62
CA GLU A 248 -34.13 3.23 -23.98
C GLU A 248 -35.60 2.80 -24.27
N ARG A 249 -36.32 2.24 -23.30
CA ARG A 249 -37.68 1.69 -23.48
C ARG A 249 -38.73 2.55 -22.79
N GLU A 250 -39.91 2.70 -23.42
CA GLU A 250 -41.08 3.43 -22.88
C GLU A 250 -41.60 2.90 -21.53
N VAL A 251 -41.17 1.70 -21.10
CA VAL A 251 -41.40 1.15 -19.76
C VAL A 251 -40.13 0.40 -19.33
N GLY A 252 -39.49 0.85 -18.25
CA GLY A 252 -38.29 0.29 -17.65
C GLY A 252 -38.48 -0.15 -16.21
#